data_AF-A0A7L4RTF0-F1
#
_entry.id   AF-A0A7L4RTF0-F1
#
_cell.length_a   1.000
_cell.length_b   1.000
_cell.length_c   1.000
_cell.angle_alpha   90.00
_cell.angle_beta   90.00
_cell.angle_gamma   90.00
#
_symmetry.space_group_name_H-M   'P 1'
#
loop_
_entity.id
_entity.type
_entity.pdbx_description
1 polymer ?
#
loop_
_entity_poly.entity_id
_entity_poly.type
_entity_poly.pdbx_seq_one_letter_code
_entity_poly.pdbx_strand_id
1 'polypeptide(L)'
;NRLQLSLDKKNRNSFEIYNLGVSGDTTEELLKRIEPECKARLKGEEAEWYSDNFVVIEIGANDAGLTSGNEMVTFEKFKKNISKIAGIAGKYADHVMFVGCGLVDEKRTTPVSFDESLFYTNERNKTYSNAIKQMCEEKKLIFVDVMAPLSKTKNVLDDGLHLNARGHAVVADAVEKTLVKAGFLR
;
A
#
# COMPACT_ATOMS: atom_id res chain seq x y z
N ASN A 1 -6.54 7.04 9.14
CA ASN A 1 -5.29 7.08 8.37
C ASN A 1 -4.33 8.08 9.04
N ARG A 2 -3.16 7.64 9.56
CA ARG A 2 -2.19 8.53 10.25
C ARG A 2 -1.36 9.40 9.31
N LEU A 3 -1.13 8.94 8.07
CA LEU A 3 -0.45 9.72 7.04
C LEU A 3 -1.27 10.97 6.71
N GLN A 4 -2.57 10.82 6.45
CA GLN A 4 -3.47 11.95 6.21
C GLN A 4 -3.42 12.97 7.36
N LEU A 5 -3.56 12.51 8.62
CA LEU A 5 -3.49 13.40 9.79
C LEU A 5 -2.16 14.16 9.90
N SER A 6 -1.07 13.56 9.43
CA SER A 6 0.25 14.19 9.43
C SER A 6 0.39 15.22 8.31
N LEU A 7 -0.04 14.87 7.10
CA LEU A 7 -0.07 15.78 5.94
C LEU A 7 -0.97 16.99 6.21
N ASP A 8 -2.17 16.77 6.76
CA ASP A 8 -3.11 17.83 7.14
C ASP A 8 -2.47 18.78 8.15
N LYS A 9 -1.71 18.28 9.13
CA LYS A 9 -1.05 19.14 10.12
C LYS A 9 0.07 19.99 9.52
N LYS A 10 0.84 19.43 8.58
CA LYS A 10 1.99 20.10 7.97
C LYS A 10 1.58 21.10 6.90
N ASN A 11 0.51 20.80 6.15
CA ASN A 11 0.12 21.56 4.97
C ASN A 11 -1.42 21.59 4.78
N ARG A 12 -2.16 22.12 5.77
CA ARG A 12 -3.65 22.11 5.84
C ARG A 12 -4.38 22.52 4.54
N ASN A 13 -3.75 23.28 3.66
CA ASN A 13 -4.38 23.85 2.46
C ASN A 13 -3.71 23.44 1.13
N SER A 14 -2.81 22.44 1.13
CA SER A 14 -2.02 22.11 -0.08
C SER A 14 -2.34 20.76 -0.72
N PHE A 15 -3.12 19.90 -0.05
CA PHE A 15 -3.42 18.55 -0.55
C PHE A 15 -4.90 18.24 -0.42
N GLU A 16 -5.48 17.68 -1.48
CA GLU A 16 -6.77 17.00 -1.43
C GLU A 16 -6.52 15.50 -1.31
N ILE A 17 -6.92 14.89 -0.18
CA ILE A 17 -6.58 13.50 0.15
C ILE A 17 -7.82 12.62 0.06
N TYR A 18 -7.77 11.62 -0.82
CA TYR A 18 -8.80 10.61 -0.97
C TYR A 18 -8.31 9.25 -0.47
N ASN A 19 -8.92 8.74 0.61
CA ASN A 19 -8.65 7.38 1.06
C ASN A 19 -9.62 6.40 0.39
N LEU A 20 -9.05 5.44 -0.36
CA LEU A 20 -9.78 4.44 -1.15
C LEU A 20 -9.40 3.01 -0.72
N GLY A 21 -8.96 2.84 0.53
CA GLY A 21 -8.69 1.53 1.12
C GLY A 21 -9.99 0.77 1.38
N VAL A 22 -10.03 -0.50 0.99
CA VAL A 22 -11.14 -1.42 1.25
C VAL A 22 -10.59 -2.64 1.97
N SER A 23 -11.21 -3.02 3.09
CA SER A 23 -10.76 -4.15 3.90
C SER A 23 -10.87 -5.46 3.12
N GLY A 24 -9.82 -6.28 3.16
CA GLY A 24 -9.79 -7.58 2.49
C GLY A 24 -9.49 -7.54 0.98
N ASP A 25 -9.35 -6.34 0.38
CA ASP A 25 -9.03 -6.23 -1.05
C ASP A 25 -7.68 -6.92 -1.37
N THR A 26 -7.72 -7.75 -2.40
CA THR A 26 -6.52 -8.23 -3.09
C THR A 26 -6.26 -7.37 -4.33
N THR A 27 -5.16 -7.62 -5.03
CA THR A 27 -4.91 -6.97 -6.32
C THR A 27 -6.01 -7.25 -7.37
N GLU A 28 -6.75 -8.36 -7.24
CA GLU A 28 -7.86 -8.66 -8.15
C GLU A 28 -9.05 -7.73 -7.94
N GLU A 29 -9.37 -7.41 -6.69
CA GLU A 29 -10.45 -6.48 -6.36
C GLU A 29 -10.06 -5.03 -6.72
N LEU A 30 -8.83 -4.63 -6.41
CA LEU A 30 -8.33 -3.30 -6.78
C LEU A 30 -8.39 -3.08 -8.31
N LEU A 31 -8.05 -4.10 -9.11
CA LEU A 31 -8.11 -4.00 -10.57
C LEU A 31 -9.51 -3.71 -11.13
N LYS A 32 -10.58 -4.07 -10.41
CA LYS A 32 -11.96 -3.80 -10.83
C LYS A 32 -12.36 -2.34 -10.63
N ARG A 33 -11.71 -1.63 -9.71
CA ARG A 33 -12.14 -0.30 -9.25
C ARG A 33 -11.13 0.82 -9.46
N ILE A 34 -9.84 0.52 -9.63
CA ILE A 34 -8.80 1.56 -9.71
C ILE A 34 -9.02 2.56 -10.85
N GLU A 35 -9.39 2.11 -12.05
CA GLU A 35 -9.60 3.00 -13.20
C GLU A 35 -10.78 3.98 -13.00
N PRO A 36 -12.00 3.53 -12.68
CA PRO A 36 -13.11 4.46 -12.44
C PRO A 36 -12.88 5.35 -11.20
N GLU A 37 -12.21 4.86 -10.16
CA GLU A 37 -11.93 5.67 -8.97
C GLU A 37 -10.92 6.79 -9.23
N CYS A 38 -9.85 6.51 -9.99
CA CYS A 38 -8.89 7.52 -10.44
C CYS A 38 -9.58 8.54 -11.33
N LYS A 39 -10.34 8.09 -12.34
CA LYS A 39 -11.05 8.97 -13.28
C LYS A 39 -12.02 9.93 -12.58
N ALA A 40 -12.65 9.50 -11.49
CA ALA A 40 -13.61 10.32 -10.75
C ALA A 40 -12.97 11.42 -9.89
N ARG A 41 -11.67 11.35 -9.60
CA ARG A 41 -11.00 12.22 -8.60
C ARG A 41 -9.81 12.97 -9.16
N LEU A 42 -9.02 12.33 -10.01
CA LEU A 42 -7.80 12.89 -10.56
C LEU A 42 -8.14 13.72 -11.79
N LYS A 43 -7.69 14.98 -11.78
CA LYS A 43 -7.97 15.94 -12.86
C LYS A 43 -6.84 15.87 -13.88
N GLY A 44 -7.17 15.96 -15.17
CA GLY A 44 -6.14 16.14 -16.20
C GLY A 44 -5.53 17.54 -16.16
N GLU A 45 -4.36 17.71 -16.79
CA GLU A 45 -3.64 18.98 -16.93
C GLU A 45 -4.52 20.10 -17.53
N GLU A 46 -5.55 19.74 -18.30
CA GLU A 46 -6.47 20.70 -18.92
C GLU A 46 -7.48 21.33 -17.95
N ALA A 47 -7.50 20.91 -16.68
CA ALA A 47 -8.37 21.52 -15.68
C ALA A 47 -7.80 22.87 -15.20
N GLU A 48 -8.66 23.90 -15.14
CA GLU A 48 -8.32 25.28 -14.72
C GLU A 48 -7.62 25.36 -13.35
N TRP A 49 -7.84 24.37 -12.48
CA TRP A 49 -7.28 24.28 -11.12
C TRP A 49 -6.49 22.98 -10.92
N TYR A 50 -5.76 22.56 -11.94
CA TYR A 50 -4.93 21.35 -11.89
C TYR A 50 -3.82 21.48 -10.83
N SER A 51 -3.59 20.36 -10.14
CA SER A 51 -2.48 20.12 -9.23
C SER A 51 -1.95 18.71 -9.49
N ASP A 52 -0.64 18.49 -9.30
CA ASP A 52 -0.01 17.18 -9.48
C ASP A 52 -0.80 16.08 -8.77
N ASN A 53 -1.20 15.07 -9.53
CA ASN A 53 -1.91 13.90 -9.04
C ASN A 53 -0.91 12.87 -8.53
N PHE A 54 -1.03 12.53 -7.25
CA PHE A 54 -0.20 11.54 -6.60
C PHE A 54 -1.05 10.33 -6.19
N VAL A 55 -0.65 9.13 -6.60
CA VAL A 55 -1.31 7.88 -6.21
C VAL A 55 -0.35 7.03 -5.37
N VAL A 56 -0.77 6.73 -4.13
CA VAL A 56 -0.08 5.83 -3.21
C VAL A 56 -0.84 4.50 -3.15
N ILE A 57 -0.15 3.39 -3.43
CA ILE A 57 -0.73 2.06 -3.51
C ILE A 57 -0.09 1.17 -2.44
N GLU A 58 -0.88 0.78 -1.44
CA GLU A 58 -0.53 -0.22 -0.43
C GLU A 58 -1.46 -1.43 -0.65
N ILE A 59 -0.95 -2.47 -1.30
CA ILE A 59 -1.71 -3.68 -1.65
C ILE A 59 -0.77 -4.90 -1.62
N GLY A 60 -1.31 -6.10 -1.50
CA GLY A 60 -0.55 -7.36 -1.57
C GLY A 60 -0.49 -8.15 -0.27
N ALA A 61 -0.81 -7.56 0.88
CA ALA A 61 -0.86 -8.29 2.15
C ALA A 61 -1.94 -9.39 2.10
N ASN A 62 -3.13 -9.08 1.57
CA ASN A 62 -4.20 -10.07 1.37
C ASN A 62 -3.84 -11.09 0.29
N ASP A 63 -3.23 -10.66 -0.82
CA ASP A 63 -2.75 -11.57 -1.86
C ASP A 63 -1.76 -12.61 -1.32
N ALA A 64 -0.90 -12.20 -0.38
CA ALA A 64 0.06 -13.06 0.30
C ALA A 64 -0.59 -14.02 1.32
N GLY A 65 -1.86 -13.82 1.69
CA GLY A 65 -2.60 -14.70 2.58
C GLY A 65 -2.82 -16.09 2.00
N LEU A 66 -2.99 -17.06 2.88
CA LEU A 66 -3.42 -18.42 2.53
C LEU A 66 -4.80 -18.69 3.12
N THR A 67 -5.70 -19.27 2.33
CA THR A 67 -7.01 -19.75 2.76
C THR A 67 -7.09 -21.26 2.57
N SER A 68 -7.25 -22.01 3.66
CA SER A 68 -7.25 -23.48 3.66
C SER A 68 -6.06 -24.09 2.92
N GLY A 69 -4.87 -23.49 3.10
CA GLY A 69 -3.62 -23.91 2.44
C GLY A 69 -3.45 -23.44 0.99
N ASN A 70 -4.44 -22.76 0.40
CA ASN A 70 -4.36 -22.21 -0.96
C ASN A 70 -4.01 -20.73 -0.94
N GLU A 71 -3.26 -20.27 -1.93
CA GLU A 71 -2.96 -18.85 -2.08
C GLU A 71 -4.24 -18.06 -2.39
N MET A 72 -4.48 -16.96 -1.67
CA MET A 72 -5.60 -16.06 -1.97
C MET A 72 -5.49 -15.48 -3.38
N VAL A 73 -4.27 -15.08 -3.77
CA VAL A 73 -3.91 -14.78 -5.16
C VAL A 73 -2.57 -15.44 -5.45
N THR A 74 -2.49 -16.22 -6.53
CA THR A 74 -1.23 -16.89 -6.87
C THR A 74 -0.12 -15.89 -7.14
N PHE A 75 1.12 -16.23 -6.77
CA PHE A 75 2.24 -15.29 -6.90
C PHE A 75 2.45 -14.79 -8.34
N GLU A 76 2.27 -15.66 -9.34
CA GLU A 76 2.35 -15.28 -10.75
C GLU A 76 1.23 -14.32 -11.17
N LYS A 77 0.01 -14.52 -10.66
CA LYS A 77 -1.12 -13.61 -10.93
C LYS A 77 -0.91 -12.27 -10.24
N PHE A 78 -0.43 -12.27 -9.00
CA PHE A 78 -0.08 -11.07 -8.25
C PHE A 78 0.93 -10.21 -9.03
N LYS A 79 2.04 -10.77 -9.53
CA LYS A 79 3.03 -10.05 -10.34
C LYS A 79 2.43 -9.37 -11.57
N LYS A 80 1.53 -10.08 -12.28
CA LYS A 80 0.81 -9.52 -13.43
C LYS A 80 -0.12 -8.38 -13.00
N ASN A 81 -0.83 -8.57 -11.89
CA ASN A 81 -1.78 -7.60 -11.38
C ASN A 81 -1.10 -6.30 -10.94
N ILE A 82 -0.02 -6.35 -10.16
CA ILE A 82 0.69 -5.13 -9.71
C ILE A 82 1.26 -4.32 -10.89
N SER A 83 1.73 -5.00 -11.94
CA SER A 83 2.19 -4.33 -13.17
C SER A 83 1.03 -3.65 -13.92
N LYS A 84 -0.13 -4.30 -13.98
CA LYS A 84 -1.35 -3.73 -14.58
C LYS A 84 -1.90 -2.57 -13.75
N ILE A 85 -1.93 -2.69 -12.43
CA ILE A 85 -2.33 -1.64 -11.48
C ILE A 85 -1.44 -0.40 -11.68
N ALA A 86 -0.13 -0.58 -11.71
CA ALA A 86 0.82 0.51 -11.97
C ALA A 86 0.56 1.18 -13.33
N GLY A 87 0.29 0.38 -14.37
CA GLY A 87 -0.04 0.89 -15.70
C GLY A 87 -1.34 1.68 -15.74
N ILE A 88 -2.37 1.27 -15.00
CA ILE A 88 -3.64 2.01 -14.92
C ILE A 88 -3.44 3.30 -14.14
N ALA A 89 -2.82 3.24 -12.95
CA ALA A 89 -2.58 4.42 -12.12
C ALA A 89 -1.78 5.50 -12.88
N GLY A 90 -0.73 5.10 -13.61
CA GLY A 90 0.11 6.01 -14.40
C GLY A 90 -0.58 6.67 -15.61
N LYS A 91 -1.80 6.26 -15.98
CA LYS A 91 -2.61 7.01 -16.96
C LYS A 91 -3.24 8.27 -16.36
N TYR A 92 -3.39 8.33 -15.04
CA TYR A 92 -4.13 9.37 -14.33
C TYR A 92 -3.29 10.15 -13.33
N ALA A 93 -2.16 9.58 -12.90
CA ALA A 93 -1.30 10.15 -11.89
C ALA A 93 0.06 10.53 -12.47
N ASP A 94 0.54 11.70 -12.11
CA ASP A 94 1.88 12.21 -12.43
C ASP A 94 2.94 11.43 -11.66
N HIS A 95 2.57 10.98 -10.45
CA HIS A 95 3.43 10.21 -9.58
C HIS A 95 2.69 9.01 -8.99
N VAL A 96 3.32 7.84 -9.11
CA VAL A 96 2.84 6.59 -8.51
C VAL A 96 3.89 6.06 -7.54
N MET A 97 3.45 5.80 -6.31
CA MET A 97 4.24 5.18 -5.25
C MET A 97 3.58 3.89 -4.81
N PHE A 98 4.39 2.86 -4.58
CA PHE A 98 3.96 1.65 -3.90
C PHE A 98 4.56 1.57 -2.49
N VAL A 99 3.75 1.09 -1.56
CA VAL A 99 4.15 0.75 -0.20
C VAL A 99 4.21 -0.77 -0.09
N GLY A 100 5.32 -1.29 0.43
CA GLY A 100 5.50 -2.73 0.64
C GLY A 100 4.54 -3.33 1.66
N CYS A 101 4.46 -4.66 1.69
CA CYS A 101 3.64 -5.36 2.68
C CYS A 101 4.22 -5.17 4.10
N GLY A 102 3.34 -5.09 5.10
CA GLY A 102 3.72 -5.00 6.51
C GLY A 102 4.17 -6.33 7.13
N LEU A 103 4.46 -6.29 8.43
CA LEU A 103 4.74 -7.49 9.24
C LEU A 103 3.47 -8.00 9.91
N VAL A 104 3.49 -9.27 10.32
CA VAL A 104 2.46 -9.93 11.12
C VAL A 104 3.07 -10.61 12.34
N ASP A 105 2.25 -10.82 13.37
CA ASP A 105 2.55 -11.70 14.49
C ASP A 105 2.08 -13.11 14.15
N GLU A 106 3.01 -13.93 13.65
CA GLU A 106 2.69 -15.28 13.16
C GLU A 106 2.03 -16.17 14.22
N LYS A 107 2.29 -15.94 15.52
CA LYS A 107 1.61 -16.68 16.59
C LYS A 107 0.10 -16.42 16.65
N ARG A 108 -0.35 -15.33 16.04
CA ARG A 108 -1.74 -14.86 16.00
C ARG A 108 -2.32 -14.85 14.61
N THR A 109 -1.53 -15.20 13.59
CA THR A 109 -1.95 -15.21 12.18
C THR A 109 -1.72 -16.54 11.48
N THR A 110 -1.36 -17.61 12.19
CA THR A 110 -1.26 -18.96 11.64
C THR A 110 -2.02 -20.00 12.48
N PRO A 111 -3.37 -19.97 12.53
CA PRO A 111 -4.27 -19.08 11.77
C PRO A 111 -4.58 -17.75 12.48
N VAL A 112 -5.32 -16.87 11.82
CA VAL A 112 -5.88 -15.67 12.46
C VAL A 112 -6.99 -16.02 13.45
N SER A 113 -7.13 -15.24 14.52
CA SER A 113 -8.05 -15.56 15.61
C SER A 113 -9.55 -15.55 15.24
N PHE A 114 -9.92 -14.95 14.12
CA PHE A 114 -11.29 -14.80 13.66
C PHE A 114 -11.67 -15.71 12.47
N ASP A 115 -10.71 -16.43 11.91
CA ASP A 115 -10.90 -17.35 10.78
C ASP A 115 -9.79 -18.41 10.78
N GLU A 116 -10.12 -19.63 11.19
CA GLU A 116 -9.17 -20.75 11.29
C GLU A 116 -8.65 -21.22 9.92
N SER A 117 -9.29 -20.81 8.82
CA SER A 117 -8.84 -21.11 7.47
C SER A 117 -7.81 -20.12 6.94
N LEU A 118 -7.64 -18.95 7.59
CA LEU A 118 -6.87 -17.85 7.05
C LEU A 118 -5.51 -17.69 7.77
N PHE A 119 -4.44 -17.64 6.98
CA PHE A 119 -3.06 -17.62 7.45
C PHE A 119 -2.25 -16.51 6.78
N TYR A 120 -1.41 -15.83 7.56
CA TYR A 120 -0.44 -14.85 7.09
C TYR A 120 0.93 -15.11 7.74
N THR A 121 1.99 -15.01 6.93
CA THR A 121 3.37 -15.16 7.40
C THR A 121 4.25 -14.01 6.92
N ASN A 122 5.28 -13.66 7.68
CA ASN A 122 6.23 -12.62 7.30
C ASN A 122 7.04 -13.04 6.07
N GLU A 123 7.32 -14.34 5.90
CA GLU A 123 8.00 -14.86 4.71
C GLU A 123 7.22 -14.57 3.42
N ARG A 124 5.90 -14.83 3.43
CA ARG A 124 5.04 -14.55 2.28
C ARG A 124 4.90 -13.05 2.04
N ASN A 125 4.65 -12.27 3.09
CA ASN A 125 4.61 -10.80 2.97
C ASN A 125 5.92 -10.24 2.40
N LYS A 126 7.07 -10.78 2.81
CA LYS A 126 8.38 -10.36 2.28
C LYS A 126 8.53 -10.71 0.80
N THR A 127 8.11 -11.91 0.41
CA THR A 127 8.13 -12.37 -0.98
C THR A 127 7.29 -11.45 -1.89
N TYR A 128 6.06 -11.13 -1.47
CA TYR A 128 5.18 -10.25 -2.23
C TYR A 128 5.69 -8.80 -2.24
N SER A 129 6.18 -8.30 -1.10
CA SER A 129 6.79 -6.97 -1.02
C SER A 129 8.04 -6.84 -1.91
N ASN A 130 8.86 -7.89 -2.05
CA ASN A 130 10.00 -7.89 -2.95
C ASN A 130 9.57 -7.85 -4.42
N ALA A 131 8.48 -8.52 -4.79
CA ALA A 131 7.93 -8.45 -6.14
C ALA A 131 7.39 -7.04 -6.46
N ILE A 132 6.76 -6.35 -5.50
CA ILE A 132 6.39 -4.94 -5.64
C ILE A 132 7.63 -4.08 -5.87
N LYS A 133 8.66 -4.26 -5.03
CA LYS A 133 9.93 -3.52 -5.14
C LYS A 133 10.56 -3.71 -6.52
N GLN A 134 10.69 -4.95 -6.99
CA GLN A 134 11.24 -5.26 -8.30
C GLN A 134 10.44 -4.60 -9.43
N MET A 135 9.11 -4.68 -9.38
CA MET A 135 8.25 -4.02 -10.38
C MET A 135 8.44 -2.50 -10.38
N CYS A 136 8.57 -1.88 -9.20
CA CYS A 136 8.87 -0.46 -9.10
C CYS A 136 10.24 -0.10 -9.68
N GLU A 137 11.28 -0.90 -9.43
CA GLU A 137 12.61 -0.71 -10.01
C GLU A 137 12.57 -0.79 -11.55
N GLU A 138 11.90 -1.81 -12.10
CA GLU A 138 11.74 -2.01 -13.54
C GLU A 138 10.99 -0.84 -14.22
N LYS A 139 9.96 -0.31 -13.55
CA LYS A 139 9.13 0.80 -14.06
C LYS A 139 9.60 2.19 -13.64
N LYS A 140 10.71 2.29 -12.88
CA LYS A 140 11.22 3.54 -12.28
C LYS A 140 10.17 4.26 -11.40
N LEU A 141 9.35 3.50 -10.68
CA LEU A 141 8.38 4.00 -9.72
C LEU A 141 8.98 4.05 -8.30
N ILE A 142 8.33 4.80 -7.42
CA ILE A 142 8.79 4.93 -6.04
C ILE A 142 8.30 3.73 -5.23
N PHE A 143 9.21 3.10 -4.48
CA PHE A 143 8.89 2.04 -3.53
C PHE A 143 9.27 2.44 -2.10
N VAL A 144 8.36 2.18 -1.15
CA VAL A 144 8.58 2.40 0.29
C VAL A 144 8.65 1.07 1.02
N ASP A 145 9.80 0.76 1.58
CA ASP A 145 9.96 -0.36 2.51
C ASP A 145 9.46 0.04 3.91
N VAL A 146 8.36 -0.59 4.34
CA VAL A 146 7.79 -0.43 5.67
C VAL A 146 8.10 -1.62 6.59
N MET A 147 8.51 -2.76 6.04
CA MET A 147 8.78 -3.97 6.82
C MET A 147 10.01 -3.77 7.72
N ALA A 148 11.08 -3.20 7.18
CA ALA A 148 12.29 -2.90 7.95
C ALA A 148 12.04 -1.95 9.15
N PRO A 149 11.41 -0.77 9.01
CA PRO A 149 11.16 0.09 10.16
C PRO A 149 10.11 -0.48 11.14
N LEU A 150 9.11 -1.23 10.67
CA LEU A 150 8.16 -1.93 11.54
C LEU A 150 8.86 -2.98 12.42
N SER A 151 9.80 -3.75 11.87
CA SER A 151 10.53 -4.79 12.64
C SER A 151 11.36 -4.21 13.79
N LYS A 152 11.80 -2.96 13.67
CA LYS A 152 12.60 -2.25 14.68
C LYS A 152 11.74 -1.62 15.78
N THR A 153 10.42 -1.66 15.64
CA THR A 153 9.49 -0.98 16.54
C THR A 153 8.61 -1.99 17.28
N LYS A 154 8.61 -1.92 18.61
CA LYS A 154 7.80 -2.83 19.44
C LYS A 154 6.32 -2.42 19.46
N ASN A 155 5.45 -3.43 19.53
CA ASN A 155 3.99 -3.28 19.68
C ASN A 155 3.41 -2.37 18.59
N VAL A 156 3.57 -2.76 17.33
CA VAL A 156 3.05 -2.04 16.14
C VAL A 156 1.77 -2.64 15.58
N LEU A 157 1.37 -3.82 16.06
CA LEU A 157 0.17 -4.55 15.65
C LEU A 157 -0.90 -4.48 16.74
N ASP A 158 -2.17 -4.56 16.35
CA ASP A 158 -3.33 -4.61 17.26
C ASP A 158 -3.77 -6.07 17.47
N ASP A 159 -4.33 -6.68 16.42
CA ASP A 159 -4.81 -8.06 16.43
C ASP A 159 -3.76 -9.09 15.97
N GLY A 160 -2.54 -8.64 15.63
CA GLY A 160 -1.47 -9.46 15.07
C GLY A 160 -1.36 -9.37 13.55
N LEU A 161 -2.36 -8.79 12.88
CA LEU A 161 -2.37 -8.56 11.44
C LEU A 161 -2.40 -7.05 11.12
N HIS A 162 -3.32 -6.32 11.74
CA HIS A 162 -3.54 -4.91 11.49
C HIS A 162 -2.62 -4.04 12.34
N LEU A 163 -2.12 -2.96 11.73
CA LEU A 163 -1.30 -1.97 12.42
C LEU A 163 -2.14 -1.21 13.47
N ASN A 164 -1.58 -1.04 14.66
CA ASN A 164 -2.14 -0.13 15.64
C ASN A 164 -1.71 1.32 15.34
N ALA A 165 -2.10 2.27 16.20
CA ALA A 165 -1.76 3.68 16.05
C ALA A 165 -0.24 3.94 15.91
N ARG A 166 0.61 3.17 16.60
CA ARG A 166 2.07 3.26 16.52
C ARG A 166 2.58 2.68 15.20
N GLY A 167 2.08 1.53 14.78
CA GLY A 167 2.45 0.93 13.49
C GLY A 167 2.11 1.86 12.31
N HIS A 168 0.91 2.45 12.32
CA HIS A 168 0.53 3.44 11.31
C HIS A 168 1.39 4.71 11.35
N ALA A 169 1.91 5.12 12.51
CA ALA A 169 2.84 6.24 12.60
C ALA A 169 4.20 5.91 11.98
N VAL A 170 4.69 4.67 12.13
CA VAL A 170 5.93 4.20 11.49
C VAL A 170 5.79 4.20 9.96
N VAL A 171 4.66 3.69 9.44
CA VAL A 171 4.39 3.71 7.99
C VAL A 171 4.30 5.14 7.47
N ALA A 172 3.59 6.03 8.17
CA ALA A 172 3.49 7.43 7.79
C ALA A 172 4.86 8.11 7.72
N ASP A 173 5.72 7.91 8.73
CA ASP A 173 7.09 8.43 8.75
C ASP A 173 7.94 7.92 7.58
N ALA A 174 7.84 6.63 7.24
CA ALA A 174 8.55 6.05 6.10
C ALA A 174 8.10 6.64 4.76
N VAL A 175 6.78 6.82 4.57
CA VAL A 175 6.21 7.44 3.37
C VAL A 175 6.62 8.91 3.28
N GLU A 176 6.49 9.68 4.37
CA GLU A 176 6.86 11.10 4.40
C GLU A 176 8.34 11.32 4.10
N LYS A 177 9.24 10.54 4.73
CA LYS A 177 10.67 10.63 4.44
C LYS A 177 10.97 10.35 2.97
N THR A 178 10.24 9.42 2.37
CA THR A 178 10.38 9.11 0.94
C THR A 178 9.89 10.26 0.07
N LEU A 179 8.75 10.85 0.40
CA LEU A 179 8.20 12.03 -0.30
C LEU A 179 9.12 13.24 -0.20
N VAL A 180 9.70 13.52 0.98
CA VAL A 180 10.71 14.59 1.18
C VAL A 180 11.95 14.31 0.32
N LYS A 181 12.49 13.09 0.37
CA LYS A 181 13.66 12.70 -0.41
C LYS A 181 13.43 12.82 -1.93
N ALA A 182 12.20 12.56 -2.38
CA ALA A 182 11.79 12.68 -3.76
C ALA A 182 11.40 14.13 -4.17
N GLY A 183 11.41 15.08 -3.23
CA GLY A 183 11.15 16.50 -3.49
C GLY A 183 9.67 16.91 -3.50
N PHE A 184 8.76 16.01 -3.10
CA PHE A 184 7.31 16.27 -3.07
C PHE A 184 6.83 16.97 -1.80
N LEU A 185 7.61 16.88 -0.71
CA LEU A 185 7.33 17.56 0.56
C LEU A 185 8.56 18.36 1.00
N ARG A 186 8.31 19.48 1.68
CA ARG A 186 9.32 20.33 2.32
C ARG A 186 9.34 20.14 3.83
#